data_AF-A0A4D5RRL3-F1
#
_entry.id   AF-A0A4D5RRL3-F1
#
_cell.length_a   1.000
_cell.length_b   1.000
_cell.length_c   1.000
_cell.angle_alpha   90.00
_cell.angle_beta   90.00
_cell.angle_gamma   90.00
#
_symmetry.space_group_name_H-M   'P 1'
#
loop_
_entity.id
_entity.type
_entity.pdbx_description
1 polymer ?
#
loop_
_entity_poly.entity_id
_entity_poly.type
_entity_poly.pdbx_seq_one_letter_code
_entity_poly.pdbx_strand_id
1 'polypeptide(L)'
;MAANVACASKALLLVAICFVVACRSASAGGQHACPYPQACYRPGAPDPHHVLTATAQFDRRTGRCVTIRPVTGPHFCHKFATLAACRAACESSD
;
A
#
# COMPACT_ATOMS: atom_id res chain seq x y z
N MET A 1 -54.74 -12.47 16.32
CA MET A 1 -53.56 -13.29 16.66
C MET A 1 -52.42 -12.75 15.82
N ALA A 2 -51.64 -11.83 16.40
CA ALA A 2 -50.57 -11.11 15.73
C ALA A 2 -49.24 -11.62 16.26
N ALA A 3 -48.35 -11.94 15.33
CA ALA A 3 -46.91 -12.18 15.46
C ALA A 3 -46.59 -13.29 14.45
N ASN A 4 -45.53 -13.08 13.65
CA ASN A 4 -44.67 -14.10 13.02
C ASN A 4 -44.11 -13.65 11.66
N VAL A 5 -44.38 -12.41 11.20
CA VAL A 5 -43.76 -11.87 9.97
C VAL A 5 -42.82 -10.71 10.30
N ALA A 6 -41.93 -10.89 11.27
CA ALA A 6 -40.90 -9.91 11.61
C ALA A 6 -39.50 -10.50 11.77
N CYS A 7 -39.35 -11.83 11.66
CA CYS A 7 -38.08 -12.51 11.95
C CYS A 7 -37.29 -12.90 10.69
N ALA A 8 -37.96 -13.15 9.55
CA ALA A 8 -37.28 -13.65 8.35
C ALA A 8 -36.56 -12.54 7.55
N SER A 9 -37.03 -11.29 7.63
CA SER A 9 -36.50 -10.16 6.86
C SER A 9 -35.14 -9.66 7.36
N LYS A 10 -34.82 -9.85 8.64
CA LYS A 10 -33.54 -9.43 9.23
C LYS A 10 -32.37 -10.35 8.87
N ALA A 11 -32.63 -11.65 8.73
CA ALA A 11 -31.58 -12.63 8.43
C ALA A 11 -31.04 -12.48 6.99
N LEU A 12 -31.92 -12.24 6.02
CA LEU A 12 -31.54 -12.00 4.61
C LEU A 12 -30.73 -10.72 4.43
N LEU A 13 -31.06 -9.67 5.19
CA LEU A 13 -30.35 -8.39 5.13
C LEU A 13 -28.93 -8.49 5.72
N LEU A 14 -28.76 -9.25 6.81
CA LEU A 14 -27.45 -9.52 7.41
C LEU A 14 -26.54 -10.35 6.48
N VAL A 15 -27.07 -11.38 5.82
CA VAL A 15 -26.29 -12.20 4.87
C VAL A 15 -25.86 -11.37 3.66
N ALA A 16 -26.74 -10.53 3.11
CA ALA A 16 -26.39 -9.65 1.99
C ALA A 16 -25.29 -8.63 2.36
N ILE A 17 -25.33 -8.07 3.58
CA ILE A 17 -24.29 -7.14 4.06
C ILE A 17 -22.95 -7.87 4.28
N CYS A 18 -22.95 -9.10 4.81
CA CYS A 18 -21.74 -9.90 4.97
C CYS A 18 -21.04 -10.23 3.64
N PHE A 19 -21.80 -10.50 2.58
CA PHE A 19 -21.24 -10.75 1.24
C PHE A 19 -20.61 -9.50 0.61
N VAL A 20 -21.21 -8.31 0.79
CA VAL A 20 -20.65 -7.06 0.25
C VAL A 20 -19.35 -6.65 0.98
N VAL A 21 -19.26 -6.90 2.29
CA VAL A 21 -18.03 -6.64 3.08
C VAL A 21 -16.91 -7.59 2.65
N ALA A 22 -17.19 -8.87 2.42
CA ALA A 22 -16.18 -9.84 1.98
C ALA A 22 -15.61 -9.54 0.57
N CYS A 23 -16.43 -9.04 -0.36
CA CYS A 23 -15.98 -8.70 -1.72
C CYS A 23 -15.19 -7.38 -1.79
N ARG A 24 -15.33 -6.49 -0.81
CA ARG A 24 -14.56 -5.22 -0.74
C ARG A 24 -13.18 -5.39 -0.13
N SER A 25 -12.89 -6.54 0.48
CA SER A 25 -11.62 -6.83 1.16
C SER A 25 -10.65 -7.68 0.33
N ALA A 26 -11.03 -8.08 -0.90
CA ALA A 26 -10.26 -9.02 -1.73
C ALA A 26 -9.37 -8.35 -2.80
N SER A 27 -8.84 -7.16 -2.52
CA SER A 27 -7.74 -6.59 -3.31
C SER A 27 -6.89 -5.61 -2.50
N ALA A 28 -6.65 -5.94 -1.23
CA ALA A 28 -5.47 -5.50 -0.53
C ALA A 28 -4.53 -6.70 -0.43
N GLY A 29 -3.91 -7.09 -1.56
CA GLY A 29 -2.68 -7.88 -1.47
C GLY A 29 -1.77 -7.13 -0.52
N GLY A 30 -1.29 -7.81 0.54
CA GLY A 30 -0.60 -7.18 1.66
C GLY A 30 0.41 -6.16 1.13
N GLN A 31 0.11 -4.88 1.29
CA GLN A 31 0.98 -3.82 0.81
C GLN A 31 2.28 -3.96 1.62
N HIS A 32 3.38 -4.31 0.96
CA HIS A 32 4.68 -4.32 1.60
C HIS A 32 4.96 -2.91 2.14
N ALA A 33 4.84 -2.77 3.46
CA ALA A 33 5.14 -1.53 4.14
C ALA A 33 6.64 -1.45 4.37
N CYS A 34 7.29 -0.53 3.65
CA CYS A 34 8.70 -0.22 3.86
C CYS A 34 8.88 0.53 5.19
N PRO A 35 9.76 0.08 6.10
CA PRO A 35 10.01 0.76 7.37
C PRO A 35 10.91 1.98 7.16
N TYR A 36 10.31 3.11 6.75
CA TYR A 36 11.02 4.38 6.60
C TYR A 36 11.32 5.06 7.95
N PRO A 37 12.43 5.81 8.10
CA PRO A 37 13.44 6.09 7.08
C PRO A 37 14.49 4.98 6.92
N GLN A 38 14.50 3.96 7.79
CA GLN A 38 15.52 2.90 7.77
C GLN A 38 15.62 2.18 6.41
N ALA A 39 14.48 1.95 5.76
CA ALA A 39 14.41 1.31 4.45
C ALA A 39 15.07 2.13 3.32
N CYS A 40 15.26 3.44 3.51
CA CYS A 40 16.01 4.28 2.55
C CYS A 40 17.49 3.88 2.51
N TYR A 41 18.05 3.53 3.68
CA TYR A 41 19.46 3.13 3.81
C TYR A 41 19.65 1.61 3.66
N ARG A 42 18.68 0.82 4.11
CA ARG A 42 18.68 -0.65 4.13
C ARG A 42 17.36 -1.21 3.57
N PRO A 43 17.16 -1.18 2.24
CA PRO A 43 15.86 -1.46 1.60
C PRO A 43 15.42 -2.93 1.58
N GLY A 44 16.28 -3.88 1.97
CA GLY A 44 15.97 -5.31 1.87
C GLY A 44 15.77 -5.79 0.42
N ALA A 45 15.13 -6.95 0.28
CA ALA A 45 14.72 -7.50 -1.02
C ALA A 45 13.50 -6.72 -1.56
N PRO A 46 13.35 -6.60 -2.89
CA PRO A 46 12.16 -5.98 -3.48
C PRO A 46 10.90 -6.79 -3.17
N ASP A 47 9.75 -6.11 -3.10
CA ASP A 47 8.45 -6.78 -3.07
C ASP A 47 8.09 -7.27 -4.48
N PRO A 48 8.05 -8.60 -4.72
CA PRO A 48 7.69 -9.15 -6.02
C PRO A 48 6.21 -9.00 -6.37
N HIS A 49 5.34 -8.73 -5.38
CA HIS A 49 3.90 -8.61 -5.56
C HIS A 49 3.44 -7.17 -5.79
N HIS A 50 4.31 -6.19 -5.55
CA HIS A 50 4.04 -4.78 -5.80
C HIS A 50 4.91 -4.27 -6.95
N VAL A 51 4.28 -3.98 -8.09
CA VAL A 51 4.94 -3.35 -9.23
C VAL A 51 4.77 -1.84 -9.16
N LEU A 52 5.88 -1.11 -9.25
CA LEU A 52 5.91 0.34 -9.20
C LEU A 52 6.67 0.89 -10.42
N THR A 53 6.17 1.95 -11.04
CA THR A 53 6.95 2.79 -11.95
C THR A 53 7.65 3.87 -11.12
N ALA A 54 8.94 3.68 -10.86
CA ALA A 54 9.74 4.62 -10.10
C ALA A 54 10.32 5.72 -10.99
N THR A 55 10.18 6.98 -10.55
CA THR A 55 10.81 8.16 -11.18
C THR A 55 11.77 8.87 -10.23
N ALA A 56 11.83 8.44 -8.97
CA ALA A 56 12.75 8.95 -7.97
C ALA A 56 13.40 7.82 -7.17
N GLN A 57 14.59 8.09 -6.64
CA GLN A 57 15.36 7.16 -5.82
C GLN A 57 16.10 7.93 -4.72
N PHE A 58 16.23 7.33 -3.53
CA PHE A 58 17.10 7.84 -2.49
C PHE A 58 18.56 7.46 -2.77
N ASP A 59 19.42 8.47 -2.97
CA ASP A 59 20.87 8.30 -3.08
C ASP A 59 21.51 8.33 -1.70
N ARG A 60 21.86 7.14 -1.21
CA ARG A 60 22.51 6.93 0.09
C ARG A 60 23.88 7.59 0.21
N ARG A 61 24.56 7.87 -0.91
CA ARG A 61 25.89 8.52 -0.90
C ARG A 61 25.76 10.01 -0.58
N THR A 62 24.73 10.65 -1.10
CA THR A 62 24.48 12.08 -0.89
C THR A 62 23.49 12.36 0.23
N GLY A 63 22.75 11.34 0.67
CA GLY A 63 21.66 11.47 1.63
C GLY A 63 20.46 12.19 1.02
N ARG A 64 20.29 12.16 -0.31
CA ARG A 64 19.28 12.94 -1.03
C ARG A 64 18.47 12.11 -2.00
N CYS A 65 17.22 12.49 -2.18
CA CYS A 65 16.32 12.02 -3.21
C CYS A 65 16.65 12.69 -4.54
N VAL A 66 16.85 11.87 -5.57
CA VAL A 66 17.16 12.28 -6.93
C VAL A 66 16.11 11.77 -7.91
N THR A 67 15.91 12.50 -9.00
CA THR A 67 15.11 12.04 -10.13
C THR A 67 15.93 11.04 -10.94
N ILE A 68 15.30 9.95 -11.36
CA ILE A 68 15.88 8.91 -12.22
C ILE A 68 15.04 8.77 -13.49
N ARG A 69 15.58 8.10 -14.52
CA ARG A 69 14.76 7.67 -15.66
C ARG A 69 13.66 6.71 -15.15
N PRO A 70 12.44 6.76 -15.71
CA PRO A 70 11.37 5.85 -15.31
C PRO A 70 11.78 4.38 -15.39
N VAL A 71 11.57 3.63 -14.32
CA VAL A 71 11.79 2.18 -14.28
C VAL A 71 10.56 1.52 -13.70
N THR A 72 9.97 0.58 -14.44
CA THR A 72 8.82 -0.21 -13.98
C THR A 72 9.29 -1.62 -13.59
N GLY A 73 8.90 -2.08 -12.40
CA GLY A 73 9.23 -3.42 -11.92
C GLY A 73 8.86 -3.62 -10.45
N PRO A 74 9.32 -4.72 -9.82
CA PRO A 74 9.14 -4.97 -8.38
C PRO A 74 9.54 -3.77 -7.54
N HIS A 75 8.77 -3.48 -6.50
CA HIS A 75 8.96 -2.30 -5.67
C HIS A 75 10.16 -2.49 -4.75
N PHE A 76 11.19 -1.66 -4.95
CA PHE A 76 12.29 -1.51 -4.01
C PHE A 76 12.01 -0.34 -3.09
N CYS A 77 12.14 -0.50 -1.77
CA CYS A 77 11.83 0.55 -0.81
C CYS A 77 12.63 1.86 -0.99
N HIS A 78 13.80 1.83 -1.63
CA HIS A 78 14.56 3.05 -1.89
C HIS A 78 14.16 3.75 -3.22
N LYS A 79 13.14 3.23 -3.93
CA LYS A 79 12.60 3.76 -5.19
C LYS A 79 11.15 4.18 -5.01
N PHE A 80 10.78 5.32 -5.61
CA PHE A 80 9.51 5.98 -5.40
C PHE A 80 8.87 6.42 -6.72
N ALA A 81 7.54 6.43 -6.76
CA ALA A 81 6.79 6.93 -7.91
C ALA A 81 7.05 8.42 -8.18
N THR A 82 7.33 9.20 -7.14
CA THR A 82 7.57 10.65 -7.26
C THR A 82 8.72 11.11 -6.35
N LEU A 83 9.34 12.22 -6.73
CA LEU A 83 10.39 12.85 -5.92
C LEU A 83 9.85 13.30 -4.56
N ALA A 84 8.65 13.86 -4.50
CA ALA A 84 8.02 14.31 -3.26
C ALA A 84 7.81 13.15 -2.27
N ALA A 85 7.36 11.99 -2.73
CA ALA A 85 7.20 10.80 -1.89
C ALA A 85 8.54 10.32 -1.32
N CYS A 86 9.60 10.37 -2.14
CA CYS A 86 10.95 10.06 -1.67
C CYS A 86 11.38 11.01 -0.54
N ARG A 87 11.24 12.33 -0.74
CA ARG A 87 11.66 13.33 0.25
C ARG A 87 10.92 13.17 1.56
N ALA A 88 9.60 12.99 1.50
CA ALA A 88 8.77 12.80 2.69
C ALA A 88 9.14 11.55 3.50
N ALA A 89 9.64 10.50 2.83
CA ALA A 89 10.02 9.24 3.46
C ALA A 89 11.47 9.19 3.94
N CYS A 90 12.39 9.87 3.25
CA CYS A 90 13.84 9.68 3.43
C CYS A 90 14.64 10.95 3.76
N GLU A 91 14.13 12.14 3.45
CA GLU A 91 14.79 13.43 3.71
C GLU A 91 14.11 14.22 4.83
N SER A 92 13.12 13.65 5.51
CA SER A 92 12.48 14.24 6.68
C SER A 92 13.51 14.31 7.81
N SER A 93 14.05 15.50 8.02
CA SER A 93 14.91 15.86 9.14
C SER A 93 14.15 15.70 10.46
N ASP A 94 14.71 14.92 11.39
CA ASP A 94 14.62 15.24 12.81
C ASP A 94 15.84 16.11 13.13
#